data_AF-A0A380NGD5-F1
#
_entry.id   AF-A0A380NGD5-F1
#
_cell.length_a   1.000
_cell.length_b   1.000
_cell.length_c   1.000
_cell.angle_alpha   90.00
_cell.angle_beta   90.00
_cell.angle_gamma   90.00
#
_symmetry.space_group_name_H-M   'P 1'
#
loop_
_entity.id
_entity.type
_entity.pdbx_description
1 polymer ?
#
loop_
_entity_poly.entity_id
_entity_poly.type
_entity_poly.pdbx_seq_one_letter_code
_entity_poly.pdbx_strand_id
1 'polypeptide(L)'
;MGRFFDFVDEHGPGFSALMRGGPAQSVSGDPGSSSAATALIDSVRQAAYEQIVSHLDLVAVPPRLELVVRSWVSLAESTALLWLDGRRTERAALELQLVHDFGALVAVAGAYDEEIAGVVRRILAQEPPDGPFTDLAVRLLALLPAEAEVPAQAAPVE
;
A
#
# COMPACT_ATOMS: atom_id res chain seq x y z
N MET A 1 7.27 -6.56 5.01
CA MET A 1 7.68 -6.27 3.63
C MET A 1 8.91 -7.04 3.16
N GLY A 2 9.75 -7.58 4.06
CA GLY A 2 10.92 -8.43 3.76
C GLY A 2 10.80 -9.38 2.56
N ARG A 3 9.92 -10.39 2.64
CA ARG A 3 9.77 -11.39 1.56
C ARG A 3 9.48 -10.80 0.18
N PHE A 4 8.75 -9.68 0.14
CA PHE A 4 8.46 -9.00 -1.13
C PHE A 4 9.74 -8.37 -1.71
N PHE A 5 10.53 -7.67 -0.88
CA PHE A 5 11.78 -7.09 -1.35
C PHE A 5 12.89 -8.14 -1.60
N ASP A 6 12.88 -9.29 -0.93
CA ASP A 6 13.74 -10.43 -1.28
C ASP A 6 13.48 -10.86 -2.72
N PHE A 7 12.20 -11.09 -3.06
CA PHE A 7 11.78 -11.43 -4.42
C PHE A 7 12.17 -10.35 -5.43
N VAL A 8 11.93 -9.07 -5.12
CA VAL A 8 12.27 -7.94 -6.00
C VAL A 8 13.78 -7.82 -6.23
N ASP A 9 14.61 -8.04 -5.22
CA ASP A 9 16.07 -7.99 -5.35
C ASP A 9 16.59 -9.15 -6.21
N GLU A 10 16.11 -10.37 -5.95
CA GLU A 10 16.45 -11.56 -6.72
C GLU A 10 16.06 -11.46 -8.21
N HIS A 11 14.95 -10.77 -8.52
CA HIS A 11 14.37 -10.71 -9.87
C HIS A 11 14.45 -9.33 -10.52
N GLY A 12 15.26 -8.40 -9.99
CA GLY A 12 15.20 -6.97 -10.30
C GLY A 12 15.11 -6.57 -11.78
N PRO A 13 16.01 -7.04 -12.67
CA PRO A 13 15.95 -6.74 -14.09
C PRO A 13 14.68 -7.24 -14.77
N GLY A 14 14.25 -8.47 -14.47
CA GLY A 14 13.04 -9.09 -15.02
C GLY A 14 11.77 -8.42 -14.51
N PHE A 15 11.70 -8.17 -13.20
CA PHE A 15 10.62 -7.41 -12.57
C PHE A 15 10.48 -6.03 -13.20
N SER A 16 11.58 -5.28 -13.34
CA SER A 16 11.57 -3.96 -13.96
C SER A 16 11.09 -3.97 -15.42
N ALA A 17 11.58 -4.93 -16.22
CA ALA A 17 11.17 -5.08 -17.60
C ALA A 17 9.68 -5.43 -17.74
N LEU A 18 9.20 -6.36 -16.92
CA LEU A 18 7.79 -6.79 -16.92
C LEU A 18 6.85 -5.65 -16.53
N MET A 19 7.16 -4.92 -15.45
CA MET A 19 6.27 -3.88 -14.93
C MET A 19 6.29 -2.59 -15.78
N ARG A 20 7.40 -2.27 -16.44
CA ARG A 20 7.50 -1.11 -17.36
C ARG A 20 7.04 -1.43 -18.78
N GLY A 21 7.13 -2.69 -19.18
CA GLY A 21 6.74 -3.19 -20.51
C GLY A 21 5.23 -3.32 -20.70
N GLY A 22 4.44 -2.36 -20.18
CA GLY A 22 2.98 -2.39 -20.16
C GLY A 22 2.34 -2.81 -21.49
N PRO A 23 1.03 -3.13 -21.52
CA PRO A 23 0.37 -3.97 -22.53
C PRO A 23 0.58 -3.56 -24.01
N ALA A 24 1.04 -2.34 -24.29
CA ALA A 24 1.35 -1.80 -25.60
C ALA A 24 2.79 -2.00 -26.12
N GLN A 25 3.77 -2.43 -25.30
CA GLN A 25 5.19 -2.55 -25.71
C GLN A 25 5.59 -3.93 -26.27
N SER A 26 4.65 -4.73 -26.77
CA SER A 26 4.97 -5.99 -27.44
C SER A 26 5.58 -5.73 -28.83
N VAL A 27 6.90 -5.74 -28.91
CA VAL A 27 7.69 -5.65 -30.17
C VAL A 27 7.64 -6.95 -30.99
N SER A 28 7.06 -8.02 -30.45
CA SER A 28 6.67 -9.22 -31.20
C SER A 28 5.18 -9.18 -31.49
N GLY A 29 4.78 -9.18 -32.76
CA GLY A 29 3.38 -9.15 -33.24
C GLY A 29 2.55 -10.40 -32.92
N ASP A 30 2.77 -11.02 -31.75
CA ASP A 30 1.93 -12.08 -31.21
C ASP A 30 0.94 -11.48 -30.19
N PRO A 31 -0.33 -11.23 -30.57
CA PRO A 31 -1.34 -10.67 -29.68
C PRO A 31 -1.66 -11.54 -28.44
N GLY A 32 -1.22 -12.81 -28.41
CA GLY A 32 -1.47 -13.71 -27.27
C GLY A 32 -0.51 -13.53 -26.08
N SER A 33 0.74 -13.13 -26.32
CA SER A 33 1.79 -13.11 -25.28
C SER A 33 1.66 -11.94 -24.29
N SER A 34 1.18 -10.77 -24.74
CA SER A 34 0.98 -9.59 -23.88
C SER A 34 -0.19 -9.77 -22.89
N SER A 35 -1.22 -10.49 -23.33
CA SER A 35 -2.41 -10.80 -22.53
C SER A 35 -2.09 -11.73 -21.35
N ALA A 36 -1.30 -12.78 -21.57
CA ALA A 36 -0.95 -13.74 -20.52
C ALA A 36 -0.09 -13.13 -19.40
N ALA A 37 0.91 -12.31 -19.76
CA ALA A 37 1.76 -11.62 -18.78
C ALA A 37 0.96 -10.62 -17.93
N THR A 38 0.08 -9.84 -18.57
CA THR A 38 -0.81 -8.91 -17.87
C THR A 38 -1.74 -9.64 -16.91
N ALA A 39 -2.36 -10.74 -17.35
CA ALA A 39 -3.23 -11.56 -16.51
C ALA A 39 -2.48 -12.16 -15.29
N LEU A 40 -1.23 -12.58 -15.46
CA LEU A 40 -0.40 -13.04 -14.36
C LEU A 40 -0.11 -11.93 -13.35
N ILE A 41 0.24 -10.72 -13.81
CA ILE A 41 0.45 -9.57 -12.91
C ILE A 41 -0.82 -9.25 -12.13
N ASP A 42 -1.96 -9.22 -12.81
CA ASP A 42 -3.25 -8.94 -12.16
C ASP A 42 -3.62 -10.04 -11.14
N SER A 43 -3.26 -11.30 -11.40
CA SER A 43 -3.43 -12.37 -10.41
C SER A 43 -2.58 -12.17 -9.15
N VAL A 44 -1.36 -11.65 -9.28
CA VAL A 44 -0.48 -11.35 -8.13
C VAL A 44 -1.04 -10.18 -7.31
N ARG A 45 -1.52 -9.13 -7.98
CA ARG A 45 -2.21 -8.01 -7.33
C ARG A 45 -3.45 -8.46 -6.58
N GLN A 46 -4.24 -9.34 -7.19
CA GLN A 46 -5.43 -9.89 -6.58
C GLN A 46 -5.09 -10.77 -5.36
N ALA A 47 -4.06 -11.62 -5.45
CA ALA A 47 -3.59 -12.41 -4.32
C ALA A 47 -3.07 -11.54 -3.16
N ALA A 48 -2.36 -10.45 -3.46
CA ALA A 48 -1.92 -9.49 -2.46
C ALA A 48 -3.11 -8.82 -1.75
N TYR A 49 -4.11 -8.39 -2.53
CA TYR A 49 -5.36 -7.83 -2.00
C TYR A 49 -6.08 -8.81 -1.07
N GLU A 50 -6.30 -10.04 -1.51
CA GLU A 50 -6.98 -11.09 -0.73
C GLU A 50 -6.24 -11.39 0.57
N GLN A 51 -4.91 -11.48 0.51
CA GLN A 51 -4.10 -11.69 1.69
C GLN A 51 -4.26 -10.54 2.68
N ILE A 52 -4.16 -9.28 2.24
CA ILE A 52 -4.30 -8.11 3.13
C ILE A 52 -5.68 -8.10 3.78
N VAL A 53 -6.74 -8.26 2.99
CA VAL A 53 -8.13 -8.29 3.49
C VAL A 53 -8.35 -9.40 4.50
N SER A 54 -7.75 -10.58 4.30
CA SER A 54 -7.87 -11.70 5.24
C SER A 54 -7.33 -11.38 6.64
N HIS A 55 -6.34 -10.49 6.75
CA HIS A 55 -5.81 -10.03 8.05
C HIS A 55 -6.65 -8.95 8.72
N LEU A 56 -7.56 -8.29 7.98
CA LEU A 56 -8.41 -7.23 8.53
C LEU A 56 -9.64 -7.77 9.28
N ASP A 57 -9.93 -9.07 9.16
CA ASP A 57 -11.04 -9.78 9.82
C ASP A 57 -12.38 -9.01 9.68
N LEU A 58 -12.78 -8.85 8.42
CA LEU A 58 -14.01 -8.16 8.01
C LEU A 58 -14.99 -9.14 7.38
N VAL A 59 -16.27 -8.99 7.72
CA VAL A 59 -17.36 -9.78 7.10
C VAL A 59 -17.58 -9.38 5.64
N ALA A 60 -17.43 -8.08 5.35
CA ALA A 60 -17.44 -7.52 4.00
C ALA A 60 -16.46 -6.34 3.94
N VAL A 61 -15.80 -6.15 2.80
CA VAL A 61 -14.88 -5.02 2.60
C VAL A 61 -15.66 -3.83 2.04
N PRO A 62 -15.67 -2.67 2.73
CA PRO A 62 -16.29 -1.46 2.18
C PRO A 62 -15.62 -1.03 0.86
N PRO A 63 -16.34 -0.51 -0.14
CA PRO A 63 -15.76 -0.12 -1.42
C PRO A 63 -14.58 0.87 -1.29
N ARG A 64 -14.67 1.78 -0.32
CA ARG A 64 -13.59 2.73 -0.03
C ARG A 64 -12.35 2.05 0.55
N LEU A 65 -12.52 1.02 1.37
CA LEU A 65 -11.40 0.23 1.89
C LEU A 65 -10.77 -0.63 0.79
N GLU A 66 -11.57 -1.20 -0.11
CA GLU A 66 -11.05 -1.91 -1.29
C GLU A 66 -10.15 -0.98 -2.12
N LEU A 67 -10.61 0.24 -2.40
CA LEU A 67 -9.82 1.25 -3.12
C LEU A 67 -8.50 1.55 -2.41
N VAL A 68 -8.52 1.72 -1.08
CA VAL A 68 -7.32 1.96 -0.26
C VAL A 68 -6.32 0.81 -0.39
N VAL A 69 -6.76 -0.43 -0.22
CA VAL A 69 -5.88 -1.61 -0.28
C VAL A 69 -5.28 -1.75 -1.67
N ARG A 70 -6.09 -1.62 -2.75
CA ARG A 70 -5.58 -1.70 -4.13
C ARG A 70 -4.63 -0.56 -4.47
N SER A 71 -4.88 0.64 -3.96
CA SER A 71 -3.98 1.79 -4.12
C SER A 71 -2.65 1.56 -3.40
N TRP A 72 -2.67 0.97 -2.21
CA TRP A 72 -1.47 0.61 -1.48
C TRP A 72 -0.64 -0.48 -2.20
N VAL A 73 -1.29 -1.47 -2.82
CA VAL A 73 -0.59 -2.46 -3.66
C VAL A 73 0.17 -1.76 -4.81
N SER A 74 -0.49 -0.80 -5.49
CA SER A 74 0.14 0.01 -6.54
C SER A 74 1.31 0.86 -6.01
N LEU A 75 1.20 1.38 -4.78
CA LEU A 75 2.27 2.13 -4.12
C LEU A 75 3.48 1.24 -3.81
N ALA A 76 3.24 0.01 -3.34
CA ALA A 76 4.31 -0.96 -3.08
C ALA A 76 5.05 -1.34 -4.38
N GLU A 77 4.32 -1.58 -5.48
CA GLU A 77 4.90 -1.83 -6.80
C GLU A 77 5.77 -0.66 -7.27
N SER A 78 5.23 0.56 -7.17
CA SER A 78 5.94 1.78 -7.59
C SER A 78 7.21 2.01 -6.76
N THR A 79 7.11 1.83 -5.45
CA THR A 79 8.25 1.94 -4.53
C THR A 79 9.34 0.94 -4.87
N ALA A 80 9.00 -0.32 -5.15
CA ALA A 80 9.96 -1.34 -5.56
C ALA A 80 10.67 -0.97 -6.88
N LEU A 81 9.95 -0.48 -7.88
CA LEU A 81 10.53 -0.07 -9.17
C LEU A 81 11.46 1.13 -9.04
N LEU A 82 11.09 2.11 -8.20
CA LEU A 82 11.91 3.27 -7.91
C LEU A 82 13.16 2.89 -7.11
N TRP A 83 13.04 1.94 -6.18
CA TRP A 83 14.19 1.44 -5.43
C TRP A 83 15.19 0.68 -6.32
N LEU A 84 14.70 -0.16 -7.23
CA LEU A 84 15.57 -0.85 -8.20
C LEU A 84 16.34 0.13 -9.10
N ASP A 85 15.84 1.35 -9.28
CA ASP A 85 16.54 2.43 -9.99
C ASP A 85 17.63 3.07 -9.10
N GLY A 86 18.74 2.36 -8.99
CA GLY A 86 19.96 2.86 -8.35
C GLY A 86 20.07 2.62 -6.84
N ARG A 87 19.06 2.01 -6.19
CA ARG A 87 19.12 1.50 -4.81
C ARG A 87 19.66 2.51 -3.79
N ARG A 88 19.30 3.78 -3.98
CA ARG A 88 19.83 4.91 -3.20
C ARG A 88 19.30 4.95 -1.77
N THR A 89 18.14 4.34 -1.53
CA THR A 89 17.52 4.24 -0.21
C THR A 89 17.77 2.86 0.38
N GLU A 90 18.09 2.82 1.67
CA GLU A 90 18.22 1.56 2.40
C GLU A 90 16.91 0.77 2.36
N ARG A 91 17.00 -0.52 2.01
CA ARG A 91 15.85 -1.40 1.84
C ARG A 91 15.00 -1.49 3.11
N ALA A 92 15.63 -1.63 4.29
CA ALA A 92 14.92 -1.73 5.57
C ALA A 92 14.06 -0.48 5.85
N ALA A 93 14.54 0.71 5.48
CA ALA A 93 13.79 1.95 5.62
C ALA A 93 12.55 1.97 4.71
N LEU A 94 12.66 1.49 3.47
CA LEU A 94 11.53 1.39 2.54
C LEU A 94 10.49 0.35 2.98
N GLU A 95 10.96 -0.77 3.52
CA GLU A 95 10.09 -1.81 4.05
C GLU A 95 9.22 -1.28 5.20
N LEU A 96 9.82 -0.54 6.13
CA LEU A 96 9.10 0.12 7.22
C LEU A 96 8.20 1.25 6.70
N GLN A 97 8.70 2.06 5.75
CA GLN A 97 7.92 3.13 5.15
C GLN A 97 6.62 2.61 4.52
N LEU A 98 6.66 1.50 3.77
CA LEU A 98 5.46 0.93 3.17
C LEU A 98 4.45 0.40 4.20
N VAL A 99 4.90 -0.02 5.38
CA VAL A 99 4.01 -0.36 6.50
C VAL A 99 3.34 0.89 7.05
N HIS A 100 4.10 1.98 7.24
CA HIS A 100 3.56 3.28 7.64
C HIS A 100 2.57 3.84 6.61
N ASP A 101 2.92 3.78 5.33
CA ASP A 101 2.07 4.25 4.22
C ASP A 101 0.73 3.50 4.18
N PHE A 102 0.71 2.20 4.52
CA PHE A 102 -0.55 1.45 4.62
C PHE A 102 -1.47 2.07 5.66
N GLY A 103 -1.03 2.18 6.91
CA GLY A 103 -1.92 2.73 7.94
C GLY A 103 -2.18 4.22 7.77
N ALA A 104 -1.29 4.99 7.13
CA ALA A 104 -1.59 6.36 6.75
C ALA A 104 -2.77 6.43 5.76
N LEU A 105 -2.77 5.60 4.70
CA LEU A 105 -3.88 5.55 3.73
C LEU A 105 -5.20 5.11 4.39
N VAL A 106 -5.15 4.09 5.25
CA VAL A 106 -6.35 3.60 5.97
C VAL A 106 -6.84 4.65 6.99
N ALA A 107 -5.94 5.33 7.70
CA ALA A 107 -6.28 6.40 8.64
C ALA A 107 -6.90 7.61 7.95
N VAL A 108 -6.37 8.02 6.79
CA VAL A 108 -6.97 9.08 5.97
C VAL A 108 -8.38 8.70 5.51
N ALA A 109 -8.61 7.44 5.11
CA ALA A 109 -9.95 6.99 4.77
C ALA A 109 -10.89 6.98 5.99
N GLY A 110 -10.42 6.48 7.13
CA GLY A 110 -11.17 6.45 8.39
C GLY A 110 -11.49 7.82 8.96
N ALA A 111 -10.68 8.85 8.64
CA ALA A 111 -10.96 10.23 9.02
C ALA A 111 -12.25 10.81 8.37
N TYR A 112 -12.86 10.11 7.41
CA TYR A 112 -14.10 10.53 6.75
C TYR A 112 -15.13 9.40 6.62
N ASP A 113 -14.90 8.27 7.29
CA ASP A 113 -15.73 7.07 7.17
C ASP A 113 -15.65 6.28 8.49
N GLU A 114 -16.76 6.23 9.24
CA GLU A 114 -16.78 5.65 10.58
C GLU A 114 -16.61 4.12 10.57
N GLU A 115 -17.05 3.45 9.51
CA GLU A 115 -16.84 2.00 9.36
C GLU A 115 -15.34 1.71 9.22
N ILE A 116 -14.64 2.48 8.38
CA ILE A 116 -13.18 2.38 8.23
C ILE A 116 -12.46 2.85 9.51
N ALA A 117 -12.95 3.89 10.19
CA ALA A 117 -12.41 4.30 11.48
C ALA A 117 -12.44 3.16 12.50
N GLY A 118 -13.51 2.36 12.52
CA GLY A 118 -13.60 1.13 13.29
C GLY A 118 -12.47 0.14 12.97
N VAL A 119 -12.14 -0.03 11.69
CA VAL A 119 -11.01 -0.86 11.24
C VAL A 119 -9.68 -0.32 11.76
N VAL A 120 -9.43 0.98 11.61
CA VAL A 120 -8.22 1.66 12.11
C VAL A 120 -8.06 1.43 13.60
N ARG A 121 -9.11 1.67 14.39
CA ARG A 121 -9.06 1.48 15.85
C ARG A 121 -8.76 0.03 16.23
N ARG A 122 -9.32 -0.95 15.50
CA ARG A 122 -9.01 -2.38 15.74
C ARG A 122 -7.55 -2.72 15.42
N ILE A 123 -7.02 -2.22 14.29
CA ILE A 123 -5.60 -2.42 13.93
C ILE A 123 -4.71 -1.85 15.04
N LEU A 124 -4.94 -0.59 15.45
CA LEU A 124 -4.14 0.08 16.47
C LEU A 124 -4.26 -0.59 17.85
N ALA A 125 -5.40 -1.19 18.18
CA ALA A 125 -5.58 -1.92 19.44
C ALA A 125 -4.77 -3.23 19.52
N GLN A 126 -4.34 -3.79 18.37
CA GLN A 126 -3.48 -4.96 18.31
C GLN A 126 -1.99 -4.61 18.25
N GLU A 127 -1.66 -3.33 18.04
CA GLU A 127 -0.29 -2.86 17.99
C GLU A 127 0.27 -2.69 19.41
N PRO A 128 1.54 -3.08 19.64
CA PRO A 128 2.18 -2.81 20.91
C PRO A 128 2.32 -1.29 21.11
N PRO A 129 2.39 -0.80 22.37
CA PRO A 129 2.51 0.63 22.66
C PRO A 129 3.73 1.30 22.00
N ASP A 130 4.79 0.54 21.74
CA ASP A 130 6.02 0.94 21.05
C ASP A 130 6.10 0.44 19.60
N GLY A 131 4.95 0.09 19.01
CA GLY A 131 4.82 -0.38 17.64
C GLY A 131 5.00 0.73 16.59
N PRO A 132 5.21 0.33 15.31
CA PRO A 132 5.45 1.24 14.19
C PRO A 132 4.36 2.32 14.03
N PHE A 133 3.09 1.97 14.24
CA PHE A 133 2.01 2.94 14.11
C PHE A 133 2.00 3.99 15.21
N THR A 134 2.34 3.62 16.45
CA THR A 134 2.45 4.58 17.55
C THR A 134 3.63 5.52 17.33
N ASP A 135 4.79 5.00 16.91
CA ASP A 135 5.96 5.83 16.55
C ASP A 135 5.61 6.81 15.43
N LEU A 136 4.95 6.35 14.36
CA LEU A 136 4.49 7.22 13.28
C LEU A 136 3.53 8.31 13.78
N ALA A 137 2.52 7.95 14.58
CA ALA A 137 1.56 8.91 15.11
C ALA A 137 2.23 10.02 15.94
N VAL A 138 3.16 9.64 16.82
CA VAL A 138 3.94 10.59 17.63
C VAL A 138 4.77 11.52 16.74
N ARG A 139 5.44 10.97 15.71
CA ARG A 139 6.22 11.78 14.76
C ARG A 139 5.35 12.76 13.99
N LEU A 140 4.18 12.34 13.52
CA LEU A 140 3.25 13.20 12.80
C LEU A 140 2.68 14.31 13.69
N LEU A 141 2.33 14.00 14.94
CA LEU A 141 1.90 15.00 15.91
C LEU A 141 2.99 16.05 16.17
N ALA A 142 4.26 15.63 16.22
CA ALA A 142 5.39 16.54 16.39
C ALA A 142 5.65 17.44 15.17
N LEU A 143 5.08 17.12 14.00
CA LEU A 143 5.11 18.00 12.82
C LEU A 143 4.02 19.08 12.83
N LEU A 144 2.99 18.93 13.68
CA LEU A 144 1.93 19.92 13.77
C LEU A 144 2.43 21.19 14.47
N PRO A 145 2.07 22.39 13.97
CA PRO A 145 2.29 23.61 14.73
C PRO A 145 1.48 23.56 16.03
N ALA A 146 2.00 24.15 17.11
CA ALA A 146 1.42 24.08 18.46
C ALA A 146 -0.04 24.59 18.58
N GLU A 147 -0.60 25.21 17.54
CA GLU A 147 -1.92 25.84 17.50
C GLU A 147 -2.91 25.15 16.53
N ALA A 148 -2.63 23.94 16.05
CA ALA A 148 -3.55 23.24 15.16
C ALA A 148 -4.83 22.78 15.90
N GLU A 149 -5.84 23.63 15.98
CA GLU A 149 -7.21 23.21 16.30
C GLU A 149 -7.69 22.22 15.23
N VAL A 150 -8.09 21.03 15.66
CA VAL A 150 -8.76 20.06 14.78
C VAL A 150 -10.13 20.63 14.42
N PRO A 151 -10.39 21.01 13.16
CA PRO A 151 -11.70 21.50 12.77
C PRO A 151 -12.71 20.38 12.97
N ALA A 152 -13.88 20.70 13.52
CA ALA A 152 -14.98 19.75 13.60
C ALA A 152 -15.23 19.14 12.22
N GLN A 153 -15.25 17.81 12.17
CA GLN A 153 -15.37 16.99 10.96
C GLN A 153 -16.52 17.53 10.09
N ALA A 154 -16.20 18.04 8.90
CA ALA A 154 -17.20 18.53 7.97
C ALA A 154 -18.11 17.36 7.56
N ALA A 155 -19.42 17.56 7.67
CA ALA A 155 -20.43 16.56 7.29
C ALA A 155 -20.21 16.08 5.84
N PRO A 156 -20.58 14.82 5.51
CA PRO A 156 -20.42 14.30 4.16
C PRO A 156 -21.16 15.20 3.17
N VAL A 157 -20.50 15.56 2.07
CA VAL A 157 -21.17 16.18 0.92
C VAL A 157 -22.00 15.07 0.26
N GLU A 158 -23.33 15.25 0.24
CA GLU A 158 -24.29 14.39 -0.47
C GLU A 158 -24.02 14.30 -1.97
#